data_AF-A0A497DBS1-F1
#
_entry.id   AF-A0A497DBS1-F1
#
_cell.length_a   1.000
_cell.length_b   1.000
_cell.length_c   1.000
_cell.angle_alpha   90.00
_cell.angle_beta   90.00
_cell.angle_gamma   90.00
#
_symmetry.space_group_name_H-M   'P 1'
#
loop_
_entity.id
_entity.type
_entity.pdbx_description
1 polymer ?
#
loop_
_entity_poly.entity_id
_entity_poly.type
_entity_poly.pdbx_seq_one_letter_code
_entity_poly.pdbx_strand_id
1 'polypeptide(L)'
;MKARGIKIPEQMSAIRQDQPDGALKLEQLAVPRPGPGEVLVKMDASPINPSDLALLAGGYMERSYPFTPGLEGSGTVVEAGSGVFPRLRLGKRVACSPNPGGDGTWAEYMLTTAMRVVPLPKHISQEQGAMMVVNPMTAMAFMQLAREGKHRAIVNNAAASSLGKMLVRLALRQGIPLINIVRKEEQIETLRKMGATHVLNSSSGSFEEELKTLAEELGATLILDAVTGSQSSILLKAAPRGSTLLAYARLSGDPILADPGTIMKGEKKITGFLLGNWLQTKSLFFKLRFVSKVKKALSG
;
A
#
# COMPACT_ATOMS: atom_id res chain seq x y z
N MET A 1 -24.20 -19.67 1.91
CA MET A 1 -24.09 -20.57 0.73
C MET A 1 -22.64 -21.01 0.60
N LYS A 2 -22.38 -22.32 0.53
CA LYS A 2 -21.02 -22.87 0.39
C LYS A 2 -20.68 -23.16 -1.07
N ALA A 3 -19.40 -23.04 -1.43
CA ALA A 3 -18.92 -23.46 -2.74
C ALA A 3 -19.02 -25.00 -2.86
N ARG A 4 -19.39 -25.49 -4.05
CA ARG A 4 -19.58 -26.93 -4.27
C ARG A 4 -18.28 -27.70 -4.00
N GLY A 5 -18.37 -28.81 -3.28
CA GLY A 5 -17.25 -29.72 -3.03
C GLY A 5 -16.24 -29.25 -1.99
N ILE A 6 -16.43 -28.09 -1.34
CA ILE A 6 -15.50 -27.59 -0.32
C ILE A 6 -16.00 -27.92 1.08
N LYS A 7 -15.26 -28.77 1.80
CA LYS A 7 -15.47 -29.04 3.23
C LYS A 7 -14.73 -27.96 4.03
N ILE A 8 -15.49 -27.14 4.76
CA ILE A 8 -14.95 -26.10 5.65
C ILE A 8 -14.83 -26.72 7.05
N PRO A 9 -13.63 -26.73 7.67
CA PRO A 9 -13.44 -27.28 9.01
C PRO A 9 -14.15 -26.42 10.07
N GLU A 10 -14.29 -26.95 11.28
CA GLU A 10 -14.81 -26.20 12.43
C GLU A 10 -13.76 -25.24 13.00
N GLN A 11 -12.50 -25.63 12.94
CA GLN A 11 -11.35 -24.85 13.42
C GLN A 11 -10.35 -24.58 12.31
N MET A 12 -9.54 -23.54 12.49
CA MET A 12 -8.44 -23.16 11.63
C MET A 12 -7.26 -22.66 12.44
N SER A 13 -6.08 -22.74 11.84
CA SER A 13 -4.88 -22.11 12.35
C SER A 13 -4.85 -20.62 11.98
N ALA A 14 -4.51 -19.78 12.94
CA ALA A 14 -4.34 -18.34 12.75
C ALA A 14 -3.17 -17.82 13.57
N ILE A 15 -2.47 -16.81 13.06
CA ILE A 15 -1.52 -16.04 13.85
C ILE A 15 -2.31 -15.09 14.76
N ARG A 16 -1.89 -14.96 16.02
CA ARG A 16 -2.51 -14.11 17.03
C ARG A 16 -1.47 -13.23 17.73
N GLN A 17 -1.89 -12.02 18.05
CA GLN A 17 -1.15 -11.07 18.87
C GLN A 17 -2.05 -10.57 19.99
N ASP A 18 -1.55 -10.57 21.23
CA ASP A 18 -2.32 -10.24 22.44
C ASP A 18 -2.10 -8.81 22.95
N GLN A 19 -1.05 -8.13 22.48
CA GLN A 19 -0.73 -6.75 22.83
C GLN A 19 0.20 -6.11 21.78
N PRO A 20 0.28 -4.78 21.70
CA PRO A 20 1.23 -4.09 20.83
C PRO A 20 2.66 -4.60 21.04
N ASP A 21 3.37 -4.84 19.94
CA ASP A 21 4.74 -5.37 19.90
C ASP A 21 4.92 -6.72 20.63
N GLY A 22 3.80 -7.41 20.91
CA GLY A 22 3.79 -8.72 21.55
C GLY A 22 4.16 -9.85 20.60
N ALA A 23 4.49 -11.01 21.18
CA ALA A 23 4.83 -12.22 20.44
C ALA A 23 3.67 -12.69 19.54
N LEU A 24 4.02 -13.20 18.35
CA LEU A 24 3.08 -13.84 17.44
C LEU A 24 2.95 -15.31 17.80
N LYS A 25 1.72 -15.75 18.03
CA LYS A 25 1.39 -17.15 18.38
C LYS A 25 0.56 -17.79 17.28
N LEU A 26 0.80 -19.07 17.02
CA LEU A 26 -0.09 -19.88 16.18
C LEU A 26 -1.17 -20.48 17.09
N GLU A 27 -2.43 -20.18 16.81
CA GLU A 27 -3.57 -20.65 17.60
C GLU A 27 -4.62 -21.33 16.73
N GLN A 28 -5.40 -22.23 17.33
CA GLN A 28 -6.59 -22.81 16.71
C GLN A 28 -7.82 -21.97 17.07
N LEU A 29 -8.51 -21.46 16.06
CA LEU A 29 -9.71 -20.65 16.19
C LEU A 29 -10.89 -21.29 15.47
N ALA A 30 -12.11 -21.02 15.92
CA ALA A 30 -13.30 -21.38 15.15
C ALA A 30 -13.31 -20.67 13.79
N VAL A 31 -13.67 -21.39 12.72
CA VAL A 31 -13.82 -20.78 11.38
C VAL A 31 -15.06 -19.87 11.39
N PRO A 32 -14.91 -18.56 11.10
CA PRO A 32 -16.04 -17.64 11.15
C PRO A 32 -17.07 -17.94 10.05
N ARG A 33 -18.33 -17.60 10.31
CA ARG A 33 -19.43 -17.76 9.35
C ARG A 33 -19.81 -16.41 8.75
N PRO A 34 -19.95 -16.30 7.42
CA PRO A 34 -20.27 -15.02 6.80
C PRO A 34 -21.74 -14.62 7.03
N GLY A 35 -21.93 -13.40 7.54
CA GLY A 35 -23.22 -12.73 7.61
C GLY A 35 -23.64 -12.09 6.28
N PRO A 36 -24.78 -11.35 6.24
CA PRO A 36 -25.24 -10.64 5.05
C PRO A 36 -24.15 -9.73 4.46
N GLY A 37 -23.92 -9.80 3.14
CA GLY A 37 -22.89 -8.99 2.48
C GLY A 37 -21.45 -9.48 2.64
N GLU A 38 -21.22 -10.51 3.44
CA GLU A 38 -19.88 -11.05 3.73
C GLU A 38 -19.55 -12.31 2.95
N VAL A 39 -18.25 -12.59 2.89
CA VAL A 39 -17.66 -13.77 2.28
C VAL A 39 -16.58 -14.33 3.19
N LEU A 40 -16.48 -15.66 3.23
CA LEU A 40 -15.37 -16.38 3.84
C LEU A 40 -14.38 -16.75 2.74
N VAL A 41 -13.14 -16.30 2.89
CA VAL A 41 -12.05 -16.58 1.96
C VAL A 41 -11.15 -17.63 2.60
N LYS A 42 -10.93 -18.76 1.92
CA LYS A 42 -9.83 -19.68 2.25
C LYS A 42 -8.55 -19.06 1.69
N MET A 43 -7.61 -18.74 2.56
CA MET A 43 -6.39 -18.03 2.20
C MET A 43 -5.41 -18.99 1.51
N ASP A 44 -4.75 -18.50 0.45
CA ASP A 44 -3.69 -19.20 -0.27
C ASP A 44 -2.33 -18.52 -0.04
N ALA A 45 -2.29 -17.18 -0.03
CA ALA A 45 -1.07 -16.43 0.20
C ALA A 45 -1.36 -15.07 0.86
N SER A 46 -0.43 -14.60 1.69
CA SER A 46 -0.45 -13.27 2.30
C SER A 46 0.98 -12.70 2.35
N PRO A 47 1.23 -11.48 1.86
CA PRO A 47 2.52 -10.84 2.01
C PRO A 47 2.68 -10.24 3.42
N ILE A 48 3.90 -9.75 3.67
CA ILE A 48 4.24 -8.89 4.80
C ILE A 48 4.71 -7.56 4.24
N ASN A 49 4.02 -6.48 4.61
CA ASN A 49 4.33 -5.11 4.25
C ASN A 49 4.83 -4.32 5.48
N PRO A 50 5.51 -3.18 5.30
CA PRO A 50 5.81 -2.28 6.41
C PRO A 50 4.58 -1.84 7.22
N SER A 51 3.40 -1.76 6.60
CA SER A 51 2.14 -1.49 7.28
C SER A 51 1.70 -2.61 8.22
N ASP A 52 2.05 -3.87 7.92
CA ASP A 52 1.80 -4.98 8.85
C ASP A 52 2.71 -4.85 10.07
N LEU A 53 3.99 -4.51 9.89
CA LEU A 53 4.90 -4.27 11.01
C LEU A 53 4.46 -3.07 11.87
N ALA A 54 4.02 -1.99 11.25
CA ALA A 54 3.47 -0.84 11.97
C ALA A 54 2.16 -1.18 12.71
N LEU A 55 1.35 -2.07 12.16
CA LEU A 55 0.16 -2.60 12.82
C LEU A 55 0.52 -3.43 14.05
N LEU A 56 1.51 -4.32 13.93
CA LEU A 56 2.00 -5.14 15.03
C LEU A 56 2.57 -4.30 16.17
N ALA A 57 3.23 -3.19 15.87
CA ALA A 57 3.74 -2.26 16.88
C ALA A 57 2.65 -1.41 17.57
N GLY A 58 1.37 -1.52 17.14
CA GLY A 58 0.24 -0.78 17.71
C GLY A 58 0.13 0.69 17.25
N GLY A 59 1.04 1.18 16.41
CA GLY A 59 1.09 2.59 15.99
C GLY A 59 0.28 2.94 14.73
N TYR A 60 -0.36 1.96 14.08
CA TYR A 60 -0.96 2.15 12.75
C TYR A 60 -2.49 2.26 12.75
N MET A 61 -3.18 1.35 13.42
CA MET A 61 -4.65 1.33 13.54
C MET A 61 -5.02 0.76 14.91
N GLU A 62 -6.05 1.32 15.53
CA GLU A 62 -6.58 0.79 16.79
C GLU A 62 -7.10 -0.65 16.60
N ARG A 63 -6.81 -1.51 17.58
CA ARG A 63 -7.17 -2.93 17.56
C ARG A 63 -7.68 -3.38 18.92
N SER A 64 -8.69 -4.24 18.89
CA SER A 64 -9.06 -5.05 20.05
C SER A 64 -8.19 -6.29 20.05
N TYR A 65 -7.39 -6.45 21.10
CA TYR A 65 -6.55 -7.62 21.29
C TYR A 65 -7.33 -8.71 22.05
N PRO A 66 -7.08 -10.02 21.79
CA PRO A 66 -6.20 -10.51 20.73
C PRO A 66 -6.80 -10.34 19.33
N PHE A 67 -5.94 -10.21 18.32
CA PHE A 67 -6.37 -10.16 16.91
C PHE A 67 -5.42 -10.96 16.00
N THR A 68 -5.90 -11.27 14.80
CA THR A 68 -5.11 -11.88 13.72
C THR A 68 -4.55 -10.80 12.79
N PRO A 69 -3.23 -10.70 12.60
CA PRO A 69 -2.64 -9.71 11.70
C PRO A 69 -2.76 -10.06 10.20
N GLY A 70 -2.24 -9.18 9.35
CA GLY A 70 -2.24 -9.31 7.89
C GLY A 70 -3.27 -8.40 7.20
N LEU A 71 -2.77 -7.47 6.38
CA LEU A 71 -3.58 -6.41 5.76
C LEU A 71 -4.03 -6.70 4.32
N GLU A 72 -3.41 -7.65 3.64
CA GLU A 72 -3.82 -8.10 2.31
C GLU A 72 -3.46 -9.57 2.08
N GLY A 73 -4.09 -10.17 1.09
CA GLY A 73 -3.77 -11.53 0.68
C GLY A 73 -4.60 -11.96 -0.51
N SER A 74 -4.49 -13.23 -0.86
CA SER A 74 -5.32 -13.87 -1.87
C SER A 74 -5.79 -15.23 -1.41
N GLY A 75 -6.88 -15.68 -2.02
CA GLY A 75 -7.52 -16.91 -1.65
C GLY A 75 -8.65 -17.28 -2.59
N THR A 76 -9.50 -18.20 -2.14
CA THR A 76 -10.73 -18.58 -2.82
C THR A 76 -11.93 -18.33 -1.92
N VAL A 77 -13.01 -17.74 -2.45
CA VAL A 77 -14.25 -17.55 -1.68
C VAL A 77 -14.96 -18.90 -1.54
N VAL A 78 -15.01 -19.44 -0.32
CA VAL A 78 -15.55 -20.77 -0.03
C VAL A 78 -16.96 -20.75 0.57
N GLU A 79 -17.35 -19.64 1.19
CA GLU A 79 -18.70 -19.43 1.72
C GLU A 79 -19.10 -17.97 1.52
N ALA A 80 -20.39 -17.74 1.24
CA ALA A 80 -20.95 -16.41 1.03
C ALA A 80 -22.24 -16.26 1.84
N GLY A 81 -22.40 -15.11 2.48
CA GLY A 81 -23.65 -14.70 3.11
C GLY A 81 -24.75 -14.35 2.11
N SER A 82 -25.85 -13.81 2.60
CA SER A 82 -26.94 -13.33 1.75
C SER A 82 -26.55 -12.07 0.96
N GLY A 83 -27.20 -11.87 -0.19
CA GLY A 83 -26.97 -10.72 -1.08
C GLY A 83 -26.32 -11.08 -2.41
N VAL A 84 -26.50 -10.20 -3.41
CA VAL A 84 -26.03 -10.43 -4.78
C VAL A 84 -24.51 -10.40 -4.87
N PHE A 85 -23.85 -9.41 -4.26
CA PHE A 85 -22.39 -9.27 -4.33
C PHE A 85 -21.66 -10.49 -3.75
N PRO A 86 -21.93 -10.99 -2.53
CA PRO A 86 -21.30 -12.20 -2.01
C PRO A 86 -21.50 -13.42 -2.93
N ARG A 87 -22.72 -13.64 -3.41
CA ARG A 87 -23.04 -14.76 -4.33
C ARG A 87 -22.21 -14.71 -5.61
N LEU A 88 -22.00 -13.52 -6.17
CA LEU A 88 -21.15 -13.32 -7.35
C LEU A 88 -19.66 -13.56 -7.09
N ARG A 89 -19.21 -13.66 -5.84
CA ARG A 89 -17.82 -13.96 -5.48
C ARG A 89 -17.58 -15.44 -5.20
N LEU A 90 -18.63 -16.20 -4.87
CA LEU A 90 -18.52 -17.61 -4.46
C LEU A 90 -17.76 -18.45 -5.50
N GLY A 91 -16.78 -19.23 -5.03
CA GLY A 91 -15.92 -20.09 -5.84
C GLY A 91 -14.83 -19.37 -6.63
N LYS A 92 -14.75 -18.03 -6.56
CA LYS A 92 -13.73 -17.27 -7.29
C LYS A 92 -12.44 -17.17 -6.50
N ARG A 93 -11.33 -17.23 -7.24
CA ARG A 93 -10.02 -16.75 -6.78
C ARG A 93 -10.07 -15.24 -6.63
N VAL A 94 -9.60 -14.71 -5.50
CA VAL A 94 -9.69 -13.30 -5.14
C VAL A 94 -8.40 -12.82 -4.51
N ALA A 95 -8.08 -11.55 -4.72
CA ALA A 95 -7.31 -10.78 -3.75
C ALA A 95 -8.27 -10.17 -2.73
N CYS A 96 -7.83 -9.97 -1.50
CA CYS A 96 -8.69 -9.54 -0.42
C CYS A 96 -7.94 -8.70 0.62
N SER A 97 -8.73 -8.00 1.44
CA SER A 97 -8.25 -7.27 2.62
C SER A 97 -9.28 -7.43 3.75
N PRO A 98 -8.85 -7.40 5.02
CA PRO A 98 -9.74 -7.61 6.16
C PRO A 98 -10.67 -6.43 6.36
N ASN A 99 -11.80 -6.63 7.02
CA ASN A 99 -12.65 -5.51 7.44
C ASN A 99 -11.88 -4.56 8.38
N PRO A 100 -12.18 -3.23 8.38
CA PRO A 100 -11.63 -2.33 9.39
C PRO A 100 -11.90 -2.87 10.81
N GLY A 101 -10.88 -2.93 11.65
CA GLY A 101 -10.97 -3.48 13.00
C GLY A 101 -11.02 -5.01 13.09
N GLY A 102 -11.36 -5.73 12.01
CA GLY A 102 -11.46 -7.19 12.02
C GLY A 102 -10.14 -7.94 11.86
N ASP A 103 -10.22 -9.26 12.02
CA ASP A 103 -9.12 -10.21 11.84
C ASP A 103 -8.59 -10.25 10.40
N GLY A 104 -7.28 -10.40 10.30
CA GLY A 104 -6.46 -10.27 9.10
C GLY A 104 -6.26 -11.56 8.29
N THR A 105 -5.35 -11.47 7.32
CA THR A 105 -5.07 -12.51 6.32
C THR A 105 -4.05 -13.56 6.79
N TRP A 106 -3.43 -13.42 7.95
CA TRP A 106 -2.50 -14.41 8.50
C TRP A 106 -3.25 -15.54 9.23
N ALA A 107 -4.22 -16.14 8.53
CA ALA A 107 -5.03 -17.27 8.96
C ALA A 107 -5.40 -18.14 7.76
N GLU A 108 -5.80 -19.39 7.99
CA GLU A 108 -6.25 -20.26 6.90
C GLU A 108 -7.58 -19.80 6.27
N TYR A 109 -8.44 -19.12 7.04
CA TYR A 109 -9.65 -18.49 6.55
C TYR A 109 -9.80 -17.06 7.10
N MET A 110 -10.25 -16.14 6.24
CA MET A 110 -10.51 -14.76 6.63
C MET A 110 -11.95 -14.38 6.25
N LEU A 111 -12.66 -13.75 7.20
CA LEU A 111 -13.96 -13.16 6.97
C LEU A 111 -13.81 -11.70 6.49
N THR A 112 -14.49 -11.33 5.42
CA THR A 112 -14.52 -9.94 4.94
C THR A 112 -15.79 -9.64 4.14
N THR A 113 -16.07 -8.36 3.87
CA THR A 113 -17.18 -7.99 2.98
C THR A 113 -16.89 -8.31 1.51
N ALA A 114 -17.93 -8.63 0.74
CA ALA A 114 -17.80 -8.91 -0.71
C ALA A 114 -17.26 -7.72 -1.55
N MET A 115 -17.26 -6.52 -0.96
CA MET A 115 -16.71 -5.30 -1.53
C MET A 115 -15.19 -5.17 -1.35
N ARG A 116 -14.61 -5.90 -0.41
CA ARG A 116 -13.16 -5.93 -0.12
C ARG A 116 -12.44 -7.11 -0.79
N VAL A 117 -13.15 -7.88 -1.60
CA VAL A 117 -12.58 -8.94 -2.43
C VAL A 117 -12.62 -8.54 -3.90
N VAL A 118 -11.52 -8.78 -4.60
CA VAL A 118 -11.35 -8.51 -6.02
C VAL A 118 -11.07 -9.82 -6.74
N PRO A 119 -11.97 -10.28 -7.63
CA PRO A 119 -11.72 -11.46 -8.43
C PRO A 119 -10.48 -11.34 -9.30
N LEU A 120 -9.64 -12.37 -9.22
CA LEU A 120 -8.42 -12.49 -9.99
C LEU A 120 -8.69 -13.16 -11.33
N PRO A 121 -8.17 -12.62 -12.45
CA PRO A 121 -8.10 -13.33 -13.72
C PRO A 121 -7.30 -14.64 -13.60
N LYS A 122 -7.58 -15.61 -14.47
CA LYS A 122 -6.91 -16.94 -14.42
C LYS A 122 -5.39 -16.86 -14.51
N HIS A 123 -4.86 -15.90 -15.30
CA HIS A 123 -3.43 -15.76 -15.56
C HIS A 123 -2.64 -15.05 -14.46
N ILE A 124 -3.31 -14.46 -13.46
CA ILE A 124 -2.64 -13.90 -12.28
C ILE A 124 -2.53 -15.02 -11.25
N SER A 125 -1.34 -15.30 -10.72
CA SER A 125 -1.14 -16.31 -9.66
C SER A 125 -1.72 -15.85 -8.31
N GLN A 126 -1.89 -16.75 -7.33
CA GLN A 126 -2.34 -16.33 -6.00
C GLN A 126 -1.27 -15.47 -5.31
N GLU A 127 0.01 -15.77 -5.49
CA GLU A 127 1.13 -15.00 -4.95
C GLU A 127 1.13 -13.57 -5.52
N GLN A 128 0.95 -13.42 -6.83
CA GLN A 128 0.81 -12.10 -7.46
C GLN A 128 -0.45 -11.38 -6.99
N GLY A 129 -1.57 -12.10 -6.89
CA GLY A 129 -2.84 -11.56 -6.40
C GLY A 129 -2.77 -11.09 -4.95
N ALA A 130 -1.97 -11.77 -4.11
CA ALA A 130 -1.84 -11.45 -2.70
C ALA A 130 -1.16 -10.10 -2.46
N MET A 131 -0.38 -9.61 -3.42
CA MET A 131 0.27 -8.30 -3.37
C MET A 131 -0.50 -7.21 -4.12
N MET A 132 -1.74 -7.45 -4.55
CA MET A 132 -2.47 -6.54 -5.43
C MET A 132 -3.04 -5.31 -4.71
N VAL A 133 -3.39 -5.43 -3.43
CA VAL A 133 -4.29 -4.48 -2.77
C VAL A 133 -3.53 -3.29 -2.18
N VAL A 134 -2.43 -3.51 -1.47
CA VAL A 134 -1.72 -2.41 -0.79
C VAL A 134 -0.81 -1.66 -1.77
N ASN A 135 0.28 -2.28 -2.22
CA ASN A 135 1.32 -1.56 -2.96
C ASN A 135 0.85 -1.11 -4.38
N PRO A 136 0.28 -1.98 -5.23
CA PRO A 136 -0.11 -1.59 -6.58
C PRO A 136 -1.23 -0.54 -6.60
N MET A 137 -2.21 -0.63 -5.70
CA MET A 137 -3.24 0.40 -5.59
C MET A 137 -2.65 1.72 -5.07
N THR A 138 -1.76 1.68 -4.09
CA THR A 138 -1.10 2.89 -3.58
C THR A 138 -0.26 3.57 -4.68
N ALA A 139 0.55 2.82 -5.43
CA ALA A 139 1.34 3.36 -6.52
C ALA A 139 0.45 3.98 -7.62
N MET A 140 -0.63 3.30 -8.00
CA MET A 140 -1.61 3.83 -8.96
C MET A 140 -2.35 5.06 -8.44
N ALA A 141 -2.63 5.14 -7.14
CA ALA A 141 -3.24 6.30 -6.51
C ALA A 141 -2.28 7.50 -6.52
N PHE A 142 -0.99 7.30 -6.25
CA PHE A 142 0.01 8.37 -6.35
C PHE A 142 0.15 8.91 -7.77
N MET A 143 0.16 8.04 -8.79
CA MET A 143 0.14 8.50 -10.19
C MET A 143 -1.14 9.27 -10.54
N GLN A 144 -2.28 8.86 -9.99
CA GLN A 144 -3.54 9.58 -10.14
C GLN A 144 -3.48 10.96 -9.47
N LEU A 145 -2.96 11.05 -8.24
CA LEU A 145 -2.79 12.31 -7.50
C LEU A 145 -1.81 13.25 -8.20
N ALA A 146 -0.69 12.74 -8.71
CA ALA A 146 0.27 13.52 -9.50
C ALA A 146 -0.42 14.18 -10.70
N ARG A 147 -1.25 13.43 -11.43
CA ARG A 147 -2.01 13.94 -12.58
C ARG A 147 -3.11 14.92 -12.18
N GLU A 148 -3.90 14.61 -11.16
CA GLU A 148 -4.98 15.49 -10.66
C GLU A 148 -4.43 16.82 -10.15
N GLY A 149 -3.29 16.79 -9.45
CA GLY A 149 -2.57 17.97 -8.96
C GLY A 149 -1.73 18.68 -10.03
N LYS A 150 -1.72 18.20 -11.28
CA LYS A 150 -0.90 18.72 -12.39
C LYS A 150 0.60 18.85 -12.03
N HIS A 151 1.09 17.91 -11.22
CA HIS A 151 2.49 17.85 -10.84
C HIS A 151 3.35 17.45 -12.05
N ARG A 152 4.45 18.17 -12.28
CA ARG A 152 5.35 17.91 -13.41
C ARG A 152 6.30 16.74 -13.14
N ALA A 153 6.79 16.63 -11.91
CA ALA A 153 7.66 15.56 -11.48
C ALA A 153 7.41 15.20 -10.01
N ILE A 154 7.91 14.04 -9.60
CA ILE A 154 7.71 13.48 -8.26
C ILE A 154 9.06 13.22 -7.59
N VAL A 155 9.18 13.52 -6.30
CA VAL A 155 10.26 13.05 -5.43
C VAL A 155 9.78 11.83 -4.64
N ASN A 156 10.54 10.75 -4.63
CA ASN A 156 10.16 9.47 -4.03
C ASN A 156 11.30 8.94 -3.15
N ASN A 157 11.15 9.01 -1.83
CA ASN A 157 12.09 8.38 -0.90
C ASN A 157 11.72 6.92 -0.62
N ALA A 158 12.67 6.18 -0.02
CA ALA A 158 12.59 4.73 0.10
C ALA A 158 12.37 4.03 -1.27
N ALA A 159 12.99 4.56 -2.33
CA ALA A 159 12.69 4.18 -3.71
C ALA A 159 13.02 2.73 -4.06
N ALA A 160 13.91 2.09 -3.31
CA ALA A 160 14.25 0.67 -3.46
C ALA A 160 13.20 -0.30 -2.91
N SER A 161 12.17 0.20 -2.21
CA SER A 161 11.04 -0.59 -1.69
C SER A 161 10.21 -1.20 -2.82
N SER A 162 9.37 -2.19 -2.51
CA SER A 162 8.43 -2.78 -3.47
C SER A 162 7.52 -1.73 -4.11
N LEU A 163 7.00 -0.79 -3.30
CA LEU A 163 6.20 0.34 -3.79
C LEU A 163 7.03 1.29 -4.67
N GLY A 164 8.24 1.67 -4.23
CA GLY A 164 9.11 2.57 -4.98
C GLY A 164 9.49 2.00 -6.35
N LYS A 165 9.78 0.71 -6.43
CA LYS A 165 10.03 -0.01 -7.70
C LYS A 165 8.80 -0.01 -8.62
N MET A 166 7.59 -0.13 -8.07
CA MET A 166 6.36 0.02 -8.86
C MET A 166 6.20 1.45 -9.39
N LEU A 167 6.53 2.46 -8.58
CA LEU A 167 6.50 3.86 -9.00
C LEU A 167 7.47 4.13 -10.14
N VAL A 168 8.70 3.60 -10.11
CA VAL A 168 9.66 3.72 -11.23
C VAL A 168 9.03 3.25 -12.55
N ARG A 169 8.46 2.04 -12.56
CA ARG A 169 7.83 1.48 -13.78
C ARG A 169 6.63 2.31 -14.24
N LEU A 170 5.77 2.72 -13.31
CA LEU A 170 4.57 3.49 -13.64
C LEU A 170 4.92 4.91 -14.12
N ALA A 171 5.92 5.55 -13.53
CA ALA A 171 6.42 6.86 -13.89
C ALA A 171 7.00 6.86 -15.30
N LEU A 172 7.86 5.90 -15.62
CA LEU A 172 8.40 5.70 -16.97
C LEU A 172 7.28 5.49 -18.00
N ARG A 173 6.33 4.61 -17.71
CA ARG A 173 5.19 4.34 -18.61
C ARG A 173 4.30 5.55 -18.85
N GLN A 174 4.22 6.48 -17.88
CA GLN A 174 3.37 7.66 -17.95
C GLN A 174 4.12 8.93 -18.34
N GLY A 175 5.44 8.85 -18.57
CA GLY A 175 6.28 10.00 -18.88
C GLY A 175 6.33 11.04 -17.75
N ILE A 176 6.19 10.62 -16.49
CA ILE A 176 6.33 11.51 -15.33
C ILE A 176 7.75 11.34 -14.77
N PRO A 177 8.60 12.37 -14.77
CA PRO A 177 9.91 12.30 -14.13
C PRO A 177 9.81 11.99 -12.64
N LEU A 178 10.69 11.10 -12.17
CA LEU A 178 10.71 10.60 -10.80
C LEU A 178 12.12 10.68 -10.24
N ILE A 179 12.34 11.51 -9.22
CA ILE A 179 13.59 11.59 -8.45
C ILE A 179 13.53 10.52 -7.37
N ASN A 180 14.38 9.50 -7.49
CA ASN A 180 14.39 8.34 -6.60
C ASN A 180 15.49 8.49 -5.55
N ILE A 181 15.12 8.42 -4.28
CA ILE A 181 16.07 8.54 -3.18
C ILE A 181 16.26 7.17 -2.52
N VAL A 182 17.51 6.74 -2.46
CA VAL A 182 17.98 5.50 -1.84
C VAL A 182 19.08 5.80 -0.82
N ARG A 183 19.52 4.81 -0.04
CA ARG A 183 20.53 5.00 1.02
C ARG A 183 21.81 4.18 0.82
N LYS A 184 21.88 3.42 -0.27
CA LYS A 184 23.01 2.54 -0.59
C LYS A 184 23.27 2.54 -2.09
N GLU A 185 24.54 2.40 -2.46
CA GLU A 185 24.97 2.41 -3.86
C GLU A 185 24.39 1.22 -4.66
N GLU A 186 24.34 0.02 -4.07
CA GLU A 186 23.73 -1.18 -4.67
C GLU A 186 22.26 -0.97 -5.10
N GLN A 187 21.55 -0.07 -4.41
CA GLN A 187 20.16 0.26 -4.72
C GLN A 187 20.07 1.18 -5.95
N ILE A 188 21.09 2.01 -6.20
CA ILE A 188 21.16 2.86 -7.39
C ILE A 188 21.24 2.00 -8.63
N GLU A 189 22.16 1.04 -8.66
CA GLU A 189 22.30 0.11 -9.78
C GLU A 189 21.01 -0.66 -10.05
N THR A 190 20.35 -1.11 -8.98
CA THR A 190 19.07 -1.82 -9.08
C THR A 190 18.01 -0.96 -9.77
N LEU A 191 17.85 0.31 -9.37
CA LEU A 191 16.84 1.19 -9.96
C LEU A 191 17.21 1.64 -11.38
N ARG A 192 18.50 1.88 -11.66
CA ARG A 192 18.98 2.18 -13.03
C ARG A 192 18.72 1.03 -14.00
N LYS A 193 18.93 -0.23 -13.58
CA LYS A 193 18.57 -1.43 -14.36
C LYS A 193 17.08 -1.52 -14.67
N MET A 194 16.23 -0.87 -13.87
CA MET A 194 14.78 -0.75 -14.12
C MET A 194 14.41 0.46 -15.00
N GLY A 195 15.40 1.23 -15.46
CA GLY A 195 15.22 2.42 -16.30
C GLY A 195 15.06 3.72 -15.52
N ALA A 196 15.26 3.75 -14.20
CA ALA A 196 15.23 5.01 -13.45
C ALA A 196 16.36 5.93 -13.90
N THR A 197 16.02 7.15 -14.34
CA THR A 197 16.98 8.15 -14.84
C THR A 197 17.56 9.02 -13.73
N HIS A 198 16.78 9.28 -12.68
CA HIS A 198 17.15 10.15 -11.57
C HIS A 198 17.16 9.35 -10.28
N VAL A 199 18.36 9.03 -9.78
CA VAL A 199 18.54 8.29 -8.54
C VAL A 199 19.64 8.96 -7.71
N LEU A 200 19.31 9.32 -6.47
CA LEU A 200 20.19 10.00 -5.53
C LEU A 200 20.43 9.13 -4.30
N ASN A 201 21.65 9.15 -3.79
CA ASN A 201 22.03 8.47 -2.56
C ASN A 201 21.98 9.46 -1.39
N SER A 202 21.04 9.28 -0.45
CA SER A 202 20.88 10.16 0.70
C SER A 202 22.05 10.11 1.69
N SER A 203 22.99 9.18 1.52
CA SER A 203 24.22 9.10 2.31
C SER A 203 25.40 9.85 1.68
N SER A 204 25.23 10.41 0.47
CA SER A 204 26.25 11.24 -0.17
C SER A 204 26.34 12.63 0.48
N GLY A 205 27.54 13.19 0.60
CA GLY A 205 27.74 14.57 1.06
C GLY A 205 27.17 15.64 0.12
N SER A 206 26.98 15.30 -1.16
CA SER A 206 26.39 16.19 -2.18
C SER A 206 24.86 16.07 -2.31
N PHE A 207 24.22 15.20 -1.52
CA PHE A 207 22.82 14.82 -1.70
C PHE A 207 21.84 15.99 -1.71
N GLU A 208 21.94 16.92 -0.76
CA GLU A 208 20.97 18.01 -0.63
C GLU A 208 21.05 19.00 -1.80
N GLU A 209 22.26 19.32 -2.26
CA GLU A 209 22.52 20.20 -3.41
C GLU A 209 22.03 19.57 -4.72
N GLU A 210 22.33 18.29 -4.94
CA GLU A 210 21.87 17.52 -6.11
C GLU A 210 20.34 17.41 -6.14
N LEU A 211 19.72 17.12 -4.98
CA LEU A 211 18.27 17.04 -4.87
C LEU A 211 17.60 18.37 -5.19
N LYS A 212 18.12 19.48 -4.64
CA LYS A 212 17.57 20.82 -4.89
C LYS A 212 17.65 21.18 -6.37
N THR A 213 18.82 21.02 -6.96
CA THR A 213 19.06 21.31 -8.38
C THR A 213 18.11 20.52 -9.26
N LEU A 214 18.02 19.21 -9.05
CA LEU A 214 17.20 18.34 -9.86
C LEU A 214 15.69 18.56 -9.65
N ALA A 215 15.28 18.88 -8.43
CA ALA A 215 13.88 19.19 -8.12
C ALA A 215 13.43 20.51 -8.77
N GLU A 216 14.31 21.52 -8.85
CA GLU A 216 14.07 22.76 -9.57
C GLU A 216 14.00 22.53 -11.09
N GLU A 217 14.99 21.85 -11.67
CA GLU A 217 15.06 21.55 -13.12
C GLU A 217 13.82 20.79 -13.62
N LEU A 218 13.37 19.79 -12.87
CA LEU A 218 12.22 18.96 -13.24
C LEU A 218 10.87 19.57 -12.82
N GLY A 219 10.88 20.63 -12.00
CA GLY A 219 9.66 21.17 -11.37
C GLY A 219 8.95 20.14 -10.49
N ALA A 220 9.70 19.41 -9.67
CA ALA A 220 9.21 18.31 -8.85
C ALA A 220 8.41 18.78 -7.63
N THR A 221 7.09 18.98 -7.81
CA THR A 221 6.22 19.59 -6.79
C THR A 221 5.41 18.60 -5.94
N LEU A 222 5.52 17.30 -6.20
CA LEU A 222 4.94 16.26 -5.33
C LEU A 222 6.06 15.45 -4.69
N ILE A 223 6.10 15.43 -3.36
CA ILE A 223 7.02 14.60 -2.59
C ILE A 223 6.20 13.46 -1.98
N LEU A 224 6.58 12.21 -2.27
CA LEU A 224 6.06 11.03 -1.61
C LEU A 224 7.01 10.66 -0.47
N ASP A 225 6.58 10.85 0.76
CA ASP A 225 7.41 10.64 1.95
C ASP A 225 6.97 9.40 2.74
N ALA A 226 7.83 8.38 2.70
CA ALA A 226 7.69 7.14 3.45
C ALA A 226 8.53 7.14 4.74
N VAL A 227 9.55 8.01 4.81
CA VAL A 227 10.62 7.91 5.81
C VAL A 227 10.35 8.79 7.01
N THR A 228 9.88 10.01 6.77
CA THR A 228 9.68 11.08 7.76
C THR A 228 10.98 11.53 8.44
N GLY A 229 10.88 12.16 9.63
CA GLY A 229 12.03 12.63 10.39
C GLY A 229 12.73 13.83 9.75
N SER A 230 14.06 13.90 9.94
CA SER A 230 14.91 14.94 9.37
C SER A 230 14.89 14.96 7.85
N GLN A 231 14.67 13.81 7.20
CA GLN A 231 14.59 13.73 5.75
C GLN A 231 13.42 14.54 5.21
N SER A 232 12.27 14.63 5.90
CA SER A 232 11.17 15.51 5.47
C SER A 232 11.61 16.98 5.38
N SER A 233 12.44 17.45 6.30
CA SER A 233 12.96 18.83 6.29
C SER A 233 13.84 19.09 5.07
N ILE A 234 14.73 18.14 4.75
CA ILE A 234 15.59 18.18 3.56
C ILE A 234 14.74 18.22 2.28
N LEU A 235 13.77 17.31 2.16
CA LEU A 235 12.86 17.23 1.01
C LEU A 235 12.06 18.52 0.82
N LEU A 236 11.53 19.08 1.91
CA LEU A 236 10.79 20.34 1.89
C LEU A 236 11.67 21.52 1.48
N LYS A 237 12.90 21.62 1.97
CA LYS A 237 13.84 22.69 1.60
C LYS A 237 14.22 22.61 0.12
N ALA A 238 14.50 21.41 -0.38
CA ALA A 238 14.97 21.19 -1.74
C ALA A 238 13.86 21.35 -2.81
N ALA A 239 12.61 21.04 -2.47
CA ALA A 239 11.53 21.09 -3.46
C ALA A 239 11.19 22.53 -3.90
N PRO A 240 10.59 22.74 -5.08
CA PRO A 240 10.16 24.05 -5.55
C PRO A 240 9.06 24.71 -4.69
N ARG A 241 8.75 25.97 -4.98
CA ARG A 241 7.57 26.68 -4.44
C ARG A 241 6.28 25.94 -4.79
N GLY A 242 5.29 25.96 -3.90
CA GLY A 242 3.97 25.33 -4.10
C GLY A 242 3.98 23.80 -3.95
N SER A 243 5.10 23.22 -3.53
CA SER A 243 5.23 21.77 -3.41
C SER A 243 4.38 21.19 -2.29
N THR A 244 3.89 19.97 -2.50
CA THR A 244 3.15 19.20 -1.51
C THR A 244 3.98 17.99 -1.08
N LEU A 245 4.27 17.89 0.22
CA LEU A 245 4.73 16.67 0.85
C LEU A 245 3.52 15.82 1.25
N LEU A 246 3.47 14.61 0.71
CA LEU A 246 2.46 13.59 0.96
C LEU A 246 3.09 12.48 1.80
N ALA A 247 2.92 12.55 3.11
CA ALA A 247 3.39 11.52 4.03
C ALA A 247 2.46 10.31 4.00
N TYR A 248 2.99 9.12 3.78
CA TYR A 248 2.20 7.88 3.68
C TYR A 248 2.73 6.71 4.52
N ALA A 249 3.92 6.86 5.12
CA ALA A 249 4.49 5.95 6.09
C ALA A 249 5.43 6.72 7.03
N ARG A 250 5.96 6.05 8.07
CA ARG A 250 6.86 6.62 9.09
C ARG A 250 8.04 5.66 9.36
N LEU A 251 8.84 5.37 8.35
CA LEU A 251 9.89 4.33 8.44
C LEU A 251 11.04 4.68 9.40
N SER A 252 11.32 5.97 9.65
CA SER A 252 12.34 6.34 10.66
C SER A 252 11.82 6.18 12.10
N GLY A 253 10.50 6.16 12.30
CA GLY A 253 9.87 6.24 13.61
C GLY A 253 9.68 7.67 14.12
N ASP A 254 10.35 8.66 13.51
CA ASP A 254 10.32 10.05 13.95
C ASP A 254 9.16 10.85 13.33
N PRO A 255 8.66 11.88 14.02
CA PRO A 255 7.69 12.81 13.43
C PRO A 255 8.28 13.55 12.23
N ILE A 256 7.40 14.12 11.40
CA ILE A 256 7.81 14.99 10.30
C ILE A 256 8.50 16.23 10.90
N LEU A 257 9.75 16.44 10.56
CA LEU A 257 10.45 17.68 10.88
C LEU A 257 10.27 18.67 9.73
N ALA A 258 9.69 19.84 10.04
CA ALA A 258 9.47 20.88 9.05
C ALA A 258 9.62 22.27 9.68
N ASP A 259 10.43 23.12 9.03
CA ASP A 259 10.57 24.52 9.42
C ASP A 259 9.37 25.36 8.90
N PRO A 260 8.61 26.03 9.78
CA PRO A 260 7.47 26.85 9.37
C PRO A 260 7.85 27.95 8.36
N GLY A 261 9.05 28.52 8.48
CA GLY A 261 9.54 29.54 7.54
C GLY A 261 9.64 29.00 6.11
N THR A 262 10.16 27.79 5.95
CA THR A 262 10.27 27.05 4.68
C THR A 262 8.88 26.77 4.08
N ILE A 263 7.91 26.40 4.92
CA ILE A 263 6.53 26.14 4.49
C ILE A 263 5.87 27.44 4.01
N MET A 264 5.88 28.48 4.84
CA MET A 264 5.21 29.75 4.58
C MET A 264 5.80 30.47 3.36
N LYS A 265 7.13 30.66 3.33
CA LYS A 265 7.80 31.37 2.23
C LYS A 265 7.69 30.60 0.92
N GLY A 266 7.67 29.27 0.99
CA GLY A 266 7.57 28.39 -0.17
C GLY A 266 6.15 28.04 -0.60
N GLU A 267 5.09 28.51 0.09
CA GLU A 267 3.69 28.09 -0.12
C GLU A 267 3.51 26.56 -0.16
N LYS A 268 4.29 25.84 0.65
CA LYS A 268 4.32 24.38 0.64
C LYS A 268 3.17 23.83 1.49
N LYS A 269 2.83 22.57 1.24
CA LYS A 269 1.81 21.83 2.01
C LYS A 269 2.39 20.53 2.54
N ILE A 270 1.94 20.14 3.72
CA ILE A 270 2.17 18.80 4.28
C ILE A 270 0.81 18.15 4.42
N THR A 271 0.65 16.96 3.85
CA THR A 271 -0.61 16.21 3.82
C THR A 271 -0.34 14.73 4.08
N GLY A 272 -1.36 14.03 4.58
CA GLY A 272 -1.29 12.58 4.82
C GLY A 272 -1.99 11.77 3.74
N PHE A 273 -1.51 10.56 3.48
CA PHE A 273 -2.18 9.58 2.63
C PHE A 273 -2.35 8.24 3.33
N LEU A 274 -3.59 7.75 3.35
CA LEU A 274 -3.91 6.38 3.69
C LEU A 274 -4.85 5.83 2.61
N LEU A 275 -4.45 4.72 1.95
CA LEU A 275 -5.18 4.16 0.82
C LEU A 275 -6.66 3.90 1.15
N GLY A 276 -6.95 3.36 2.33
CA GLY A 276 -8.31 3.10 2.81
C GLY A 276 -9.17 4.37 2.84
N ASN A 277 -8.66 5.44 3.48
CA ASN A 277 -9.34 6.74 3.57
C ASN A 277 -9.52 7.36 2.19
N TRP A 278 -8.48 7.35 1.36
CA TRP A 278 -8.55 7.88 0.01
C TRP A 278 -9.62 7.16 -0.82
N LEU A 279 -9.66 5.83 -0.78
CA LEU A 279 -10.68 5.05 -1.46
C LEU A 279 -12.09 5.36 -0.93
N GLN A 280 -12.28 5.56 0.38
CA GLN A 280 -13.60 5.91 0.93
C GLN A 280 -14.18 7.19 0.33
N THR A 281 -13.34 8.18 0.00
CA THR A 281 -13.78 9.43 -0.66
C THR A 281 -14.26 9.24 -2.11
N LYS A 282 -14.03 8.06 -2.71
CA LYS A 282 -14.32 7.81 -4.12
C LYS A 282 -15.65 7.09 -4.32
N SER A 283 -16.32 7.43 -5.42
CA SER A 283 -17.56 6.75 -5.86
C SER A 283 -17.32 5.27 -6.16
N LEU A 284 -18.38 4.47 -6.09
CA LEU A 284 -18.32 3.05 -6.45
C LEU A 284 -17.83 2.85 -7.90
N PHE A 285 -18.29 3.68 -8.83
CA PHE A 285 -17.87 3.64 -10.23
C PHE A 285 -16.36 3.89 -10.38
N PHE A 286 -15.81 4.87 -9.65
CA PHE A 286 -14.37 5.11 -9.64
C PHE A 286 -13.62 3.87 -9.13
N LYS A 287 -14.04 3.31 -7.99
CA LYS A 287 -13.40 2.12 -7.38
C LYS A 287 -13.35 0.94 -8.36
N LEU A 288 -14.46 0.65 -9.05
CA LEU A 288 -14.52 -0.43 -10.04
C LEU A 288 -13.54 -0.21 -11.20
N ARG A 289 -13.51 1.01 -11.77
CA ARG A 289 -12.55 1.35 -12.84
C ARG A 289 -11.11 1.31 -12.35
N PHE A 290 -10.85 1.80 -11.15
CA PHE A 290 -9.53 1.83 -10.54
C PHE A 290 -8.97 0.42 -10.34
N VAL A 291 -9.77 -0.48 -9.76
CA VAL A 291 -9.42 -1.91 -9.61
C VAL A 291 -9.16 -2.57 -10.97
N SER A 292 -9.94 -2.24 -12.00
CA SER A 292 -9.69 -2.75 -13.36
C SER A 292 -8.33 -2.29 -13.92
N LYS A 293 -7.94 -1.04 -13.68
CA LYS A 293 -6.62 -0.52 -14.09
C LYS A 293 -5.49 -1.23 -13.34
N VAL A 294 -5.63 -1.43 -12.03
CA VAL A 294 -4.63 -2.13 -11.19
C VAL A 294 -4.42 -3.56 -11.69
N LYS A 295 -5.49 -4.32 -11.95
CA LYS A 295 -5.39 -5.67 -12.51
C LYS A 295 -4.66 -5.71 -13.86
N LYS A 296 -4.92 -4.73 -14.73
CA LYS A 296 -4.23 -4.61 -16.02
C LYS A 296 -2.74 -4.33 -15.83
N ALA A 297 -2.37 -3.51 -14.84
CA ALA A 297 -0.98 -3.20 -14.53
C ALA A 297 -0.21 -4.37 -13.89
N LEU A 298 -0.89 -5.35 -13.29
CA LEU A 298 -0.27 -6.60 -12.82
C LEU A 298 -0.03 -7.63 -13.94
N SER A 299 -0.63 -7.44 -15.11
CA SER A 299 -0.63 -8.41 -16.20
C SER A 299 0.45 -8.16 -17.25
N GLY A 300 1.27 -7.13 -17.11
CA GLY A 300 2.33 -6.76 -18.05
C GLY A 300 3.38 -5.90 -17.38
#